data_AF-A0A5K1JW62-F1
#
_entry.id   AF-A0A5K1JW62-F1
#
_cell.length_a   1.000
_cell.length_b   1.000
_cell.length_c   1.000
_cell.angle_alpha   90.00
_cell.angle_beta   90.00
_cell.angle_gamma   90.00
#
_symmetry.space_group_name_H-M   'P 1'
#
loop_
_entity.id
_entity.type
_entity.pdbx_description
1 polymer ?
#
loop_
_entity_poly.entity_id
_entity_poly.type
_entity_poly.pdbx_seq_one_letter_code
_entity_poly.pdbx_strand_id
1 'polypeptide(L)'
;MRLIGFPSEILMEILNHLDIRDLLACREVCTKFKALIDEDVRAQYKFDLSVAGMQDGPPSTITTADRLSMLRIHQNAWNEFLWSAKENVPTHVGDVWGLCGNVLAQSKGNRTLYFQQIPSAIRGIEGTEWTIPDVGCNITDISVDPAQDLLLIIEHFEDNTHLTCRVHLHLRSLTTGAPHPAAPPTAMLTHEPEPGNYSYVIQTTEGTLGVLMSSMDFGDPSELLVWHWKTGQLRL
;
A
#
# COMPACT_ATOMS: atom_id res chain seq x y z
N MET A 1 -39.47 24.14 3.79
CA MET A 1 -39.67 22.80 3.23
C MET A 1 -39.27 21.79 4.31
N ARG A 2 -40.16 20.89 4.77
CA ARG A 2 -39.84 19.94 5.86
C ARG A 2 -39.18 18.71 5.24
N LEU A 3 -37.90 18.47 5.54
CA LEU A 3 -37.13 17.32 5.02
C LEU A 3 -37.87 15.99 5.23
N ILE A 4 -38.48 15.79 6.40
CA ILE A 4 -39.24 14.58 6.76
C ILE A 4 -40.42 14.24 5.84
N GLY A 5 -40.90 15.20 5.04
CA GLY A 5 -42.02 15.01 4.11
C GLY A 5 -41.64 14.32 2.80
N PHE A 6 -40.34 14.10 2.54
CA PHE A 6 -39.91 13.32 1.39
C PHE A 6 -40.16 11.81 1.59
N PRO A 7 -40.36 11.06 0.49
CA PRO A 7 -40.34 9.60 0.50
C PRO A 7 -39.03 9.05 1.10
N SER A 8 -39.10 7.87 1.68
CA SER A 8 -37.98 7.22 2.37
C SER A 8 -36.77 7.01 1.45
N GLU A 9 -37.03 6.67 0.19
CA GLU A 9 -36.02 6.42 -0.83
C GLU A 9 -35.22 7.68 -1.15
N ILE A 10 -35.90 8.82 -1.27
CA ILE A 10 -35.28 10.12 -1.55
C ILE A 10 -34.46 10.58 -0.34
N LEU A 11 -35.00 10.41 0.87
CA LEU A 11 -34.26 10.70 2.09
C LEU A 11 -33.00 9.87 2.20
N MET A 12 -33.10 8.57 1.93
CA MET A 12 -31.96 7.68 2.04
C MET A 12 -30.91 7.95 0.96
N GLU A 13 -31.32 8.35 -0.25
CA GLU A 13 -30.36 8.79 -1.28
C GLU A 13 -29.59 10.03 -0.83
N ILE A 14 -30.26 11.03 -0.25
CA ILE A 14 -29.60 12.23 0.31
C ILE A 14 -28.63 11.83 1.43
N LEU A 15 -29.08 11.01 2.38
CA LEU A 15 -28.26 10.56 3.51
C LEU A 15 -27.01 9.79 3.04
N ASN A 16 -27.13 9.03 1.94
CA ASN A 16 -26.00 8.28 1.38
C ASN A 16 -24.91 9.13 0.74
N HIS A 17 -25.10 10.45 0.59
CA HIS A 17 -24.02 11.37 0.22
C HIS A 17 -23.21 11.89 1.42
N LEU A 18 -23.68 11.68 2.65
CA LEU A 18 -23.02 12.13 3.86
C LEU A 18 -21.84 11.23 4.24
N ASP A 19 -20.89 11.80 4.98
CA ASP A 19 -19.82 11.03 5.62
C ASP A 19 -20.35 10.27 6.85
N ILE A 20 -19.50 9.45 7.47
CA ILE A 20 -19.87 8.64 8.63
C ILE A 20 -20.27 9.50 9.83
N ARG A 21 -19.60 10.64 10.05
CA ARG A 21 -19.88 11.50 11.21
C ARG A 21 -21.23 12.17 11.07
N ASP A 22 -21.52 12.70 9.89
CA ASP A 22 -22.80 13.33 9.56
C ASP A 22 -23.94 12.31 9.53
N LEU A 23 -23.69 11.09 9.06
CA LEU A 23 -24.66 9.98 9.14
C LEU A 23 -25.01 9.64 10.59
N LEU A 24 -24.00 9.52 11.47
CA LEU A 24 -24.22 9.26 12.89
C LEU A 24 -24.99 10.42 13.55
N ALA A 25 -24.67 11.67 13.22
CA ALA A 25 -25.45 12.81 13.70
C ALA A 25 -26.91 12.75 13.23
N CYS A 26 -27.15 12.44 11.95
CA CYS A 26 -28.50 12.29 11.39
C CYS A 26 -29.28 11.15 12.03
N ARG A 27 -28.60 10.05 12.40
CA ARG A 27 -29.19 8.90 13.10
C ARG A 27 -29.77 9.29 14.46
N GLU A 28 -29.22 10.29 15.12
CA GLU A 28 -29.70 10.80 16.41
C GLU A 28 -30.76 11.91 16.29
N VAL A 29 -31.12 12.36 15.08
CA VAL A 29 -32.10 13.44 14.87
C VAL A 29 -33.53 12.99 15.16
N CYS A 30 -33.94 11.84 14.61
CA CYS A 30 -35.30 11.30 14.80
C CYS A 30 -35.39 9.80 14.50
N THR A 31 -36.46 9.16 14.97
CA THR A 31 -36.71 7.72 14.78
C THR A 31 -36.83 7.32 13.30
N LYS A 32 -37.36 8.20 12.43
CA LYS A 32 -37.44 7.93 10.98
C LYS A 32 -36.05 7.86 10.36
N PHE A 33 -35.16 8.79 10.67
CA PHE A 33 -33.78 8.79 10.14
C PHE A 33 -32.98 7.61 10.69
N LYS A 34 -33.14 7.35 12.00
CA LYS A 34 -32.55 6.18 12.64
C LYS A 34 -32.93 4.88 11.91
N ALA A 35 -34.21 4.65 11.68
CA ALA A 35 -34.69 3.45 10.99
C ALA A 35 -34.12 3.35 9.57
N LEU A 36 -34.18 4.44 8.78
CA LEU A 36 -33.64 4.46 7.42
C LEU A 36 -32.15 4.12 7.38
N ILE A 37 -31.35 4.72 8.27
CA ILE A 37 -29.90 4.52 8.33
C ILE A 37 -29.55 3.11 8.84
N ASP A 38 -30.26 2.61 9.86
CA ASP A 38 -29.99 1.28 10.43
C ASP A 38 -30.38 0.15 9.45
N GLU A 39 -31.37 0.35 8.60
CA GLU A 39 -31.87 -0.64 7.63
C GLU A 39 -31.17 -0.58 6.25
N ASP A 40 -30.50 0.53 5.91
CA ASP A 40 -29.85 0.72 4.61
C ASP A 40 -28.46 0.04 4.55
N VAL A 41 -28.29 -0.79 3.52
CA VAL A 41 -27.06 -1.55 3.30
C VAL A 41 -25.83 -0.68 3.00
N ARG A 42 -26.01 0.49 2.37
CA ARG A 42 -24.91 1.40 2.01
C ARG A 42 -24.42 2.13 3.27
N ALA A 43 -25.35 2.53 4.14
CA ALA A 43 -25.01 3.08 5.45
C ALA A 43 -24.29 2.05 6.33
N GLN A 44 -24.80 0.81 6.43
CA GLN A 44 -24.11 -0.27 7.15
C GLN A 44 -22.70 -0.52 6.61
N TYR A 45 -22.54 -0.53 5.29
CA TYR A 45 -21.24 -0.69 4.65
C TYR A 45 -20.26 0.42 5.01
N LYS A 46 -20.70 1.69 5.03
CA LYS A 46 -19.86 2.81 5.49
C LYS A 46 -19.43 2.66 6.95
N PHE A 47 -20.34 2.22 7.83
CA PHE A 47 -20.01 1.99 9.24
C PHE A 47 -19.00 0.86 9.41
N ASP A 48 -19.23 -0.28 8.78
CA ASP A 48 -18.33 -1.43 8.88
C ASP A 48 -16.94 -1.10 8.29
N LEU A 49 -16.88 -0.34 7.19
CA LEU A 49 -15.61 0.17 6.64
C LEU A 49 -14.88 1.06 7.66
N SER A 50 -15.60 1.99 8.30
CA SER A 50 -15.04 2.89 9.31
C SER A 50 -14.47 2.13 10.50
N VAL A 51 -15.19 1.12 10.99
CA VAL A 51 -14.75 0.28 12.12
C VAL A 51 -13.53 -0.54 11.73
N ALA A 52 -13.51 -1.07 10.50
CA ALA A 52 -12.40 -1.85 9.96
C ALA A 52 -11.16 -1.00 9.60
N GLY A 53 -11.26 0.33 9.62
CA GLY A 53 -10.21 1.24 9.12
C GLY A 53 -9.96 1.09 7.62
N MET A 54 -10.97 0.69 6.86
CA MET A 54 -10.90 0.41 5.42
C MET A 54 -11.60 1.48 4.59
N GLN A 55 -11.27 1.55 3.31
CA GLN A 55 -11.89 2.45 2.34
C GLN A 55 -12.68 1.64 1.30
N ASP A 56 -13.70 2.26 0.70
CA ASP A 56 -14.42 1.64 -0.41
C ASP A 56 -13.48 1.47 -1.60
N GLY A 57 -13.62 0.32 -2.27
CA GLY A 57 -12.78 -0.02 -3.42
C GLY A 57 -13.24 0.72 -4.68
N PRO A 58 -12.44 0.65 -5.76
CA PRO A 58 -12.82 1.20 -7.06
C PRO A 58 -14.15 0.61 -7.55
N PRO A 59 -14.88 1.30 -8.46
CA PRO A 59 -16.12 0.78 -9.02
C PRO A 59 -15.95 -0.63 -9.61
N SER A 60 -16.88 -1.54 -9.31
CA SER A 60 -16.87 -2.92 -9.80
C SER A 60 -18.28 -3.46 -9.99
N THR A 61 -18.38 -4.69 -10.49
CA THR A 61 -19.66 -5.41 -10.64
C THR A 61 -20.19 -5.97 -9.31
N ILE A 62 -19.42 -5.88 -8.23
CA ILE A 62 -19.80 -6.41 -6.91
C ILE A 62 -20.76 -5.43 -6.23
N THR A 63 -21.92 -5.91 -5.79
CA THR A 63 -22.92 -5.06 -5.16
C THR A 63 -22.45 -4.59 -3.78
N THR A 64 -23.01 -3.49 -3.25
CA THR A 64 -22.70 -3.03 -1.89
C THR A 64 -23.05 -4.09 -0.83
N ALA A 65 -24.10 -4.88 -1.06
CA ALA A 65 -24.47 -5.98 -0.17
C ALA A 65 -23.40 -7.08 -0.14
N ASP A 66 -22.87 -7.45 -1.30
CA ASP A 66 -21.79 -8.44 -1.40
C ASP A 66 -20.49 -7.89 -0.77
N ARG A 67 -20.16 -6.61 -1.03
CA ARG A 67 -19.02 -5.94 -0.38
C ARG A 67 -19.11 -5.94 1.14
N LEU A 68 -20.29 -5.65 1.68
CA LEU A 68 -20.56 -5.71 3.11
C LEU A 68 -20.39 -7.14 3.65
N SER A 69 -20.91 -8.15 2.94
CA SER A 69 -20.73 -9.55 3.30
C SER A 69 -19.26 -9.95 3.33
N MET A 70 -18.51 -9.64 2.27
CA MET A 70 -17.07 -9.89 2.16
C MET A 70 -16.29 -9.20 3.29
N LEU A 71 -16.62 -7.95 3.61
CA LEU A 71 -15.99 -7.21 4.69
C LEU A 71 -16.22 -7.88 6.06
N ARG A 72 -17.45 -8.30 6.34
CA ARG A 72 -17.77 -8.99 7.59
C ARG A 72 -17.07 -10.35 7.70
N ILE A 73 -17.03 -11.11 6.61
CA ILE A 73 -16.29 -12.38 6.55
C ILE A 73 -14.79 -12.13 6.80
N HIS A 74 -14.23 -11.10 6.15
CA HIS A 74 -12.84 -10.70 6.34
C HIS A 74 -12.56 -10.34 7.81
N GLN A 75 -13.36 -9.45 8.41
CA GLN A 75 -13.19 -9.04 9.81
C GLN A 75 -13.30 -10.22 10.78
N ASN A 76 -14.27 -11.11 10.57
CA ASN A 76 -14.40 -12.31 11.39
C ASN A 76 -13.18 -13.23 11.26
N ALA A 77 -12.68 -13.44 10.03
CA ALA A 77 -11.49 -14.25 9.81
C ALA A 77 -10.24 -13.69 10.51
N TRP A 78 -10.09 -12.36 10.52
CA TRP A 78 -9.00 -11.70 11.24
C TRP A 78 -9.14 -11.81 12.76
N ASN A 79 -10.35 -11.61 13.30
CA ASN A 79 -10.59 -11.67 14.75
C ASN A 79 -10.41 -13.09 15.31
N GLU A 80 -10.81 -14.09 14.55
CA GLU A 80 -10.79 -15.50 14.97
C GLU A 80 -9.57 -16.27 14.43
N PHE A 81 -8.63 -15.59 13.76
CA PHE A 81 -7.45 -16.20 13.12
C PHE A 81 -7.79 -17.38 12.18
N LEU A 82 -8.87 -17.23 11.39
CA LEU A 82 -9.33 -18.24 10.45
C LEU A 82 -8.59 -18.11 9.10
N TRP A 83 -7.67 -19.03 8.85
CA TRP A 83 -6.93 -19.10 7.59
C TRP A 83 -7.77 -19.77 6.50
N SER A 84 -7.88 -19.14 5.33
CA SER A 84 -8.53 -19.75 4.17
C SER A 84 -7.61 -20.64 3.34
N ALA A 85 -6.29 -20.39 3.40
CA ALA A 85 -5.29 -21.12 2.63
C ALA A 85 -3.91 -21.02 3.31
N LYS A 86 -3.02 -21.94 2.96
CA LYS A 86 -1.60 -21.92 3.30
C LYS A 86 -0.81 -22.30 2.06
N GLU A 87 0.17 -21.48 1.70
CA GLU A 87 1.07 -21.74 0.59
C GLU A 87 2.52 -21.74 1.08
N ASN A 88 3.35 -22.59 0.47
CA ASN A 88 4.79 -22.56 0.70
C ASN A 88 5.43 -21.93 -0.54
N VAL A 89 6.07 -20.78 -0.36
CA VAL A 89 6.76 -20.09 -1.44
C VAL A 89 8.24 -20.51 -1.44
N PRO A 90 8.80 -20.94 -2.59
CA PRO A 90 10.23 -21.20 -2.69
C PRO A 90 11.03 -19.94 -2.39
N THR A 91 12.02 -20.05 -1.51
CA THR A 91 12.98 -18.98 -1.28
C THR A 91 13.98 -18.95 -2.43
N HIS A 92 14.16 -17.78 -3.05
CA HIS A 92 15.21 -17.61 -4.05
C HIS A 92 16.57 -17.35 -3.40
N VAL A 93 17.65 -17.70 -4.11
CA VAL A 93 19.03 -17.44 -3.65
C VAL A 93 19.36 -15.97 -3.89
N GLY A 94 18.85 -15.12 -3.01
CA GLY A 94 19.09 -13.68 -2.96
C GLY A 94 18.88 -13.18 -1.53
N ASP A 95 19.59 -12.12 -1.16
CA ASP A 95 19.62 -11.62 0.22
C ASP A 95 18.46 -10.65 0.53
N VAL A 96 17.73 -10.23 -0.50
CA VAL A 96 16.70 -9.19 -0.40
C VAL A 96 15.32 -9.74 -0.77
N TRP A 97 14.33 -9.46 0.09
CA TRP A 97 12.92 -9.74 -0.14
C TRP A 97 12.06 -8.66 0.52
N GLY A 98 10.84 -8.48 0.03
CA GLY A 98 9.86 -7.56 0.61
C GLY A 98 8.44 -8.09 0.44
N LEU A 99 7.60 -7.89 1.45
CA LEU A 99 6.19 -8.28 1.42
C LEU A 99 5.33 -7.06 1.73
N CYS A 100 4.49 -6.65 0.77
CA CYS A 100 3.52 -5.58 0.97
C CYS A 100 2.14 -6.02 0.52
N GLY A 101 1.16 -5.93 1.42
CA GLY A 101 -0.18 -6.45 1.20
C GLY A 101 -0.14 -7.94 0.88
N ASN A 102 -0.49 -8.30 -0.35
CA ASN A 102 -0.46 -9.67 -0.84
C ASN A 102 0.58 -9.90 -1.94
N VAL A 103 1.59 -9.02 -2.10
CA VAL A 103 2.67 -9.22 -3.08
C VAL A 103 3.98 -9.43 -2.35
N LEU A 104 4.57 -10.62 -2.56
CA LEU A 104 5.91 -10.97 -2.15
C LEU A 104 6.87 -10.69 -3.32
N ALA A 105 7.91 -9.91 -3.07
CA ALA A 105 9.04 -9.69 -3.97
C ALA A 105 10.28 -10.38 -3.41
N GLN A 106 11.03 -11.07 -4.26
CA GLN A 106 12.27 -11.75 -3.90
C GLN A 106 13.34 -11.50 -4.95
N SER A 107 14.55 -11.22 -4.51
CA SER A 107 15.71 -11.16 -5.40
C SER A 107 16.24 -12.55 -5.74
N LYS A 108 16.80 -12.68 -6.94
CA LYS A 108 17.64 -13.82 -7.35
C LYS A 108 18.93 -13.26 -7.92
N GLY A 109 20.02 -13.40 -7.17
CA GLY A 109 21.23 -12.61 -7.43
C GLY A 109 20.98 -11.12 -7.22
N ASN A 110 21.74 -10.27 -7.91
CA ASN A 110 21.76 -8.82 -7.68
C ASN A 110 20.99 -8.00 -8.71
N ARG A 111 20.29 -8.61 -9.68
CA ARG A 111 19.59 -7.88 -10.76
C ARG A 111 18.22 -8.42 -11.14
N THR A 112 17.84 -9.61 -10.68
CA THR A 112 16.55 -10.23 -11.02
C THR A 112 15.60 -10.16 -9.82
N LEU A 113 14.34 -9.80 -10.07
CA LEU A 113 13.26 -9.83 -9.07
C LEU A 113 12.14 -10.77 -9.51
N TYR A 114 11.74 -11.64 -8.60
CA TYR A 114 10.58 -12.52 -8.71
C TYR A 114 9.47 -11.98 -7.83
N PHE A 115 8.25 -12.04 -8.34
CA PHE A 115 7.07 -11.56 -7.63
C PHE A 115 6.01 -12.64 -7.61
N GLN A 116 5.36 -12.75 -6.46
CA GLN A 116 4.20 -13.61 -6.27
C GLN A 116 3.09 -12.81 -5.60
N GLN A 117 1.96 -12.69 -6.29
CA GLN A 117 0.71 -12.23 -5.71
C GLN A 117 0.02 -13.40 -5.03
N ILE A 118 -0.09 -13.33 -3.71
CA ILE A 118 -0.76 -14.31 -2.87
C ILE A 118 -2.28 -14.19 -3.09
N PRO A 119 -2.98 -15.28 -3.42
CA PRO A 119 -4.42 -15.26 -3.66
C PRO A 119 -5.21 -14.94 -2.39
N SER A 120 -6.44 -14.44 -2.57
CA SER A 120 -7.38 -14.22 -1.48
C SER A 120 -8.79 -14.54 -1.92
N ALA A 121 -9.33 -15.66 -1.44
CA ALA A 121 -10.70 -16.08 -1.74
C ALA A 121 -11.75 -15.06 -1.27
N ILE A 122 -11.56 -14.50 -0.06
CA ILE A 122 -12.49 -13.50 0.50
C ILE A 122 -12.49 -12.22 -0.32
N ARG A 123 -11.34 -11.81 -0.87
CA ARG A 123 -11.20 -10.58 -1.67
C ARG A 123 -11.39 -10.82 -3.18
N GLY A 124 -11.59 -12.07 -3.61
CA GLY A 124 -11.64 -12.44 -5.03
C GLY A 124 -10.34 -12.17 -5.78
N ILE A 125 -9.19 -12.22 -5.10
CA ILE A 125 -7.88 -11.98 -5.72
C ILE A 125 -7.32 -13.32 -6.18
N GLU A 126 -7.02 -13.41 -7.47
CA GLU A 126 -6.32 -14.55 -8.06
C GLU A 126 -4.83 -14.48 -7.76
N GLY A 127 -4.21 -15.66 -7.64
CA GLY A 127 -2.77 -15.77 -7.49
C GLY A 127 -2.09 -15.60 -8.84
N THR A 128 -1.06 -14.77 -8.89
CA THR A 128 -0.28 -14.54 -10.11
C THR A 128 1.21 -14.45 -9.79
N GLU A 129 2.04 -14.77 -10.76
CA GLU A 129 3.50 -14.70 -10.65
C GLU A 129 4.06 -13.97 -11.85
N TRP A 130 5.07 -13.12 -11.62
CA TRP A 130 5.81 -12.46 -12.68
C TRP A 130 7.26 -12.25 -12.27
N THR A 131 8.09 -11.87 -13.24
CA THR A 131 9.53 -11.71 -13.04
C THR A 131 10.02 -10.51 -13.82
N ILE A 132 10.87 -9.69 -13.19
CA ILE A 132 11.70 -8.70 -13.86
C ILE A 132 13.11 -9.30 -13.96
N PRO A 133 13.50 -9.82 -15.15
CA PRO A 133 14.74 -10.58 -15.30
C PRO A 133 15.99 -9.72 -15.08
N ASP A 134 15.94 -8.44 -15.44
CA ASP A 134 17.00 -7.46 -15.19
C ASP A 134 16.39 -6.10 -14.85
N VAL A 135 16.63 -5.61 -13.64
CA VAL A 135 16.18 -4.29 -13.17
C VAL A 135 17.08 -3.14 -13.64
N GLY A 136 18.19 -3.45 -14.32
CA GLY A 136 19.12 -2.47 -14.90
C GLY A 136 20.17 -1.93 -13.92
N CYS A 137 20.06 -2.24 -12.63
CA CYS A 137 20.90 -1.75 -11.53
C CYS A 137 21.23 -2.89 -10.55
N ASN A 138 22.25 -2.70 -9.72
CA ASN A 138 22.55 -3.66 -8.64
C ASN A 138 21.59 -3.44 -7.46
N ILE A 139 20.91 -4.50 -7.05
CA ILE A 139 19.96 -4.50 -5.95
C ILE A 139 20.73 -4.60 -4.63
N THR A 140 20.65 -3.55 -3.82
CA THR A 140 21.10 -3.55 -2.41
C THR A 140 19.92 -3.77 -1.47
N ASP A 141 18.78 -3.13 -1.74
CA ASP A 141 17.53 -3.34 -1.01
C ASP A 141 16.33 -3.02 -1.91
N ILE A 142 15.13 -3.46 -1.54
CA ILE A 142 13.89 -3.18 -2.27
C ILE A 142 12.74 -2.81 -1.34
N SER A 143 11.77 -2.10 -1.89
CA SER A 143 10.44 -1.99 -1.30
C SER A 143 9.38 -1.96 -2.39
N VAL A 144 8.18 -2.44 -2.07
CA VAL A 144 7.08 -2.56 -3.02
C VAL A 144 5.81 -1.95 -2.44
N ASP A 145 5.08 -1.23 -3.29
CA ASP A 145 3.76 -0.67 -3.00
C ASP A 145 2.82 -1.00 -4.17
N PRO A 146 2.15 -2.18 -4.11
CA PRO A 146 1.23 -2.61 -5.16
C PRO A 146 0.05 -1.67 -5.37
N ALA A 147 -0.35 -0.89 -4.35
CA ALA A 147 -1.49 0.03 -4.48
C ALA A 147 -1.21 1.19 -5.45
N GLN A 148 0.07 1.50 -5.67
CA GLN A 148 0.52 2.55 -6.57
C GLN A 148 1.31 2.03 -7.77
N ASP A 149 1.36 0.71 -7.99
CA ASP A 149 2.26 0.05 -8.96
C ASP A 149 3.74 0.46 -8.78
N LEU A 150 4.19 0.69 -7.55
CA LEU A 150 5.52 1.23 -7.27
C LEU A 150 6.48 0.14 -6.77
N LEU A 151 7.63 0.06 -7.42
CA LEU A 151 8.81 -0.70 -7.01
C LEU A 151 9.96 0.26 -6.77
N LEU A 152 10.50 0.19 -5.56
CA LEU A 152 11.70 0.91 -5.12
C LEU A 152 12.87 -0.05 -5.10
N ILE A 153 13.98 0.36 -5.71
CA ILE A 153 15.24 -0.40 -5.67
C ILE A 153 16.33 0.55 -5.21
N ILE A 154 17.02 0.17 -4.13
CA ILE A 154 18.21 0.85 -3.67
C ILE A 154 19.42 0.25 -4.36
N GLU A 155 20.22 1.12 -4.95
CA GLU A 155 21.54 0.80 -5.49
C GLU A 155 22.59 1.63 -4.74
N HIS A 156 23.48 0.93 -4.04
CA HIS A 156 24.55 1.53 -3.25
C HIS A 156 25.86 1.53 -4.03
N PHE A 157 26.49 2.70 -4.11
CA PHE A 157 27.79 2.89 -4.73
C PHE A 157 28.79 3.36 -3.67
N GLU A 158 29.86 2.58 -3.52
CA GLU A 158 31.01 2.97 -2.73
C GLU A 158 32.23 3.01 -3.66
N ASP A 159 32.95 4.13 -3.68
CA ASP A 159 34.21 4.19 -4.44
C ASP A 159 35.29 3.35 -3.73
N ASN A 160 36.24 2.81 -4.49
CA ASN A 160 37.35 2.00 -3.98
C ASN A 160 38.23 2.75 -2.96
N THR A 161 38.12 4.07 -2.90
CA THR A 161 38.81 4.93 -1.94
C THR A 161 38.10 5.02 -0.58
N HIS A 162 36.85 4.55 -0.47
CA HIS A 162 35.97 4.72 0.69
C HIS A 162 35.78 6.19 1.11
N LEU A 163 36.00 7.14 0.18
CA LEU A 163 35.86 8.57 0.44
C LEU A 163 34.50 9.13 0.03
N THR A 164 33.78 8.42 -0.83
CA THR A 164 32.47 8.85 -1.32
C THR A 164 31.50 7.68 -1.32
N CYS A 165 30.30 7.91 -0.78
CA CYS A 165 29.17 7.01 -0.90
C CYS A 165 28.04 7.72 -1.65
N ARG A 166 27.36 6.98 -2.53
CA ARG A 166 26.17 7.45 -3.23
C ARG A 166 25.10 6.37 -3.21
N VAL A 167 23.89 6.78 -2.89
CA VAL A 167 22.70 5.92 -2.90
C VAL A 167 21.76 6.40 -3.99
N HIS A 168 21.40 5.50 -4.89
CA HIS A 168 20.33 5.71 -5.87
C HIS A 168 19.09 4.95 -5.45
N LEU A 169 17.95 5.65 -5.44
CA LEU A 169 16.63 5.07 -5.25
C LEU A 169 15.93 5.07 -6.60
N HIS A 170 15.90 3.92 -7.26
CA HIS A 170 15.22 3.76 -8.54
C HIS A 170 13.71 3.59 -8.32
N LEU A 171 12.92 4.42 -9.00
CA LEU A 171 11.46 4.41 -8.97
C LEU A 171 10.96 3.69 -10.23
N ARG A 172 10.44 2.47 -10.08
CA ARG A 172 10.00 1.62 -11.18
C ARG A 172 8.54 1.22 -11.04
N SER A 173 7.91 0.84 -12.14
CA SER A 173 6.63 0.14 -12.16
C SER A 173 6.84 -1.26 -11.60
N LEU A 174 6.04 -1.66 -10.62
CA LEU A 174 6.09 -2.99 -10.01
C LEU A 174 5.69 -4.08 -11.02
N THR A 175 4.74 -3.76 -11.89
CA THR A 175 4.22 -4.70 -12.90
C THR A 175 5.20 -4.90 -14.06
N THR A 176 5.86 -3.84 -14.52
CA THR A 176 6.63 -3.87 -15.77
C THR A 176 8.15 -3.75 -15.59
N GLY A 177 8.61 -3.22 -14.46
CA GLY A 177 10.01 -2.87 -14.24
C GLY A 177 10.50 -1.62 -15.00
N ALA A 178 9.63 -0.95 -15.76
CA ALA A 178 9.95 0.30 -16.46
C ALA A 178 10.02 1.49 -15.47
N PRO A 179 10.63 2.64 -15.85
CA PRO A 179 10.52 3.88 -15.08
C PRO A 179 9.06 4.19 -14.70
N HIS A 180 8.81 4.47 -13.42
CA HIS A 180 7.45 4.68 -12.94
C HIS A 180 6.86 5.97 -13.56
N PRO A 181 5.65 5.94 -14.15
CA PRO A 181 5.10 7.09 -14.90
C PRO A 181 4.83 8.33 -14.05
N ALA A 182 4.53 8.15 -12.76
CA ALA A 182 4.33 9.25 -11.81
C ALA A 182 5.61 9.73 -11.11
N ALA A 183 6.77 9.13 -11.40
CA ALA A 183 8.05 9.56 -10.83
C ALA A 183 8.59 10.82 -11.56
N PRO A 184 9.63 11.47 -11.02
CA PRO A 184 10.34 12.54 -11.71
C PRO A 184 10.90 12.05 -13.05
N PRO A 185 11.29 12.94 -13.97
CA PRO A 185 11.77 12.56 -15.31
C PRO A 185 12.92 11.54 -15.32
N THR A 186 13.77 11.54 -14.28
CA THR A 186 14.88 10.59 -14.12
C THR A 186 14.44 9.23 -13.56
N ALA A 187 13.23 9.15 -12.99
CA ALA A 187 12.71 8.02 -12.23
C ALA A 187 13.69 7.50 -11.16
N MET A 188 14.43 8.43 -10.56
CA MET A 188 15.51 8.15 -9.63
C MET A 188 15.67 9.32 -8.65
N LEU A 189 15.88 8.98 -7.38
CA LEU A 189 16.31 9.92 -6.33
C LEU A 189 17.75 9.58 -5.95
N THR A 190 18.53 10.59 -5.56
CA THR A 190 19.94 10.43 -5.22
C THR A 190 20.21 11.03 -3.85
N HIS A 191 21.00 10.33 -3.05
CA HIS A 191 21.55 10.80 -1.78
C HIS A 191 23.04 10.49 -1.69
N GLU A 192 23.81 11.34 -1.03
CA GLU A 192 25.26 11.18 -0.83
C GLU A 192 25.54 11.20 0.68
N PRO A 193 25.40 10.06 1.37
CA PRO A 193 25.65 9.96 2.81
C PRO A 193 27.17 9.95 3.08
N GLU A 194 27.54 9.95 4.37
CA GLU A 194 28.91 9.61 4.76
C GLU A 194 29.31 8.20 4.24
N PRO A 195 30.59 7.92 3.99
CA PRO A 195 31.02 6.58 3.61
C PRO A 195 30.78 5.57 4.74
N GLY A 196 30.12 4.45 4.42
CA GLY A 196 29.82 3.41 5.39
C GLY A 196 28.90 2.32 4.85
N ASN A 197 28.70 1.29 5.66
CA ASN A 197 27.74 0.22 5.35
C ASN A 197 26.38 0.57 5.96
N TYR A 198 25.33 0.60 5.13
CA TYR A 198 23.98 0.94 5.57
C TYR A 198 23.01 -0.22 5.42
N SER A 199 22.13 -0.35 6.41
CA SER A 199 20.87 -1.09 6.28
C SER A 199 19.73 -0.10 6.06
N TYR A 200 18.69 -0.53 5.33
CA TYR A 200 17.61 0.36 4.93
C TYR A 200 16.27 -0.11 5.50
N VAL A 201 15.46 0.86 5.91
CA VAL A 201 14.02 0.65 6.13
C VAL A 201 13.28 1.65 5.27
N ILE A 202 12.50 1.13 4.32
CA ILE A 202 11.81 1.92 3.30
C ILE A 202 10.31 1.82 3.54
N GLN A 203 9.64 2.96 3.65
CA GLN A 203 8.20 3.04 3.84
C GLN A 203 7.59 4.05 2.87
N THR A 204 6.48 3.68 2.23
CA THR A 204 5.71 4.57 1.34
C THR A 204 4.31 4.77 1.87
N THR A 205 3.82 6.00 1.72
CA THR A 205 2.41 6.33 1.96
C THR A 205 2.00 7.43 1.00
N GLU A 206 1.08 7.12 0.10
CA GLU A 206 0.63 8.02 -0.96
C GLU A 206 1.83 8.64 -1.71
N GLY A 207 2.00 9.97 -1.66
CA GLY A 207 3.13 10.68 -2.27
C GLY A 207 4.40 10.74 -1.45
N THR A 208 4.40 10.25 -0.21
CA THR A 208 5.54 10.35 0.73
C THR A 208 6.34 9.04 0.73
N LEU A 209 7.66 9.18 0.65
CA LEU A 209 8.64 8.10 0.76
C LEU A 209 9.57 8.42 1.92
N GLY A 210 9.61 7.56 2.93
CA GLY A 210 10.58 7.60 4.01
C GLY A 210 11.63 6.51 3.82
N VAL A 211 12.90 6.87 3.99
CA VAL A 211 14.02 5.92 4.02
C VAL A 211 14.86 6.20 5.25
N LEU A 212 14.90 5.24 6.15
CA LEU A 212 15.82 5.23 7.29
C LEU A 212 17.06 4.44 6.87
N MET A 213 18.20 5.12 6.85
CA MET A 213 19.53 4.54 6.61
C MET A 213 20.22 4.38 7.95
N SER A 214 20.38 3.13 8.40
CA SER A 214 21.05 2.84 9.68
C SER A 214 22.46 2.34 9.40
N SER A 215 23.46 3.09 9.86
CA SER A 215 24.85 2.65 9.77
C SER A 215 25.04 1.33 10.52
N MET A 216 25.76 0.40 9.91
CA MET A 216 26.18 -0.85 10.55
C MET A 216 27.45 -0.65 11.39
N ASP A 217 28.13 0.48 11.23
CA ASP A 217 29.36 0.82 11.92
C ASP A 217 29.05 1.52 13.25
N PHE A 218 29.70 1.05 14.33
CA PHE A 218 29.33 1.44 15.69
C PHE A 218 29.67 2.90 15.99
N GLY A 219 28.66 3.71 16.27
CA GLY A 219 28.81 5.12 16.66
C GLY A 219 28.52 6.11 15.54
N ASP A 220 28.32 5.63 14.31
CA ASP A 220 27.97 6.49 13.18
C ASP A 220 26.48 6.84 13.21
N PRO A 221 26.12 8.07 12.78
CA PRO A 221 24.74 8.51 12.79
C PRO A 221 23.90 7.74 11.77
N SER A 222 22.64 7.47 12.14
CA SER A 222 21.62 7.04 11.18
C SER A 222 20.96 8.27 10.55
N GLU A 223 20.59 8.16 9.28
CA GLU A 223 19.94 9.24 8.54
C GLU A 223 18.50 8.86 8.20
N LEU A 224 17.58 9.80 8.38
CA LEU A 224 16.19 9.66 7.95
C LEU A 224 15.92 10.66 6.84
N LEU A 225 15.58 10.12 5.67
CA LEU A 225 15.29 10.89 4.47
C LEU A 225 13.81 10.79 4.16
N VAL A 226 13.16 11.92 3.93
CA VAL A 226 11.75 11.95 3.57
C VAL A 226 11.57 12.70 2.26
N TRP A 227 11.20 12.00 1.20
CA TRP A 227 10.89 12.58 -0.10
C TRP A 227 9.39 12.64 -0.36
N HIS A 228 9.00 13.59 -1.20
CA HIS A 228 7.81 13.43 -2.02
C HIS A 228 8.21 12.74 -3.33
N TRP A 229 8.02 11.43 -3.42
CA TRP A 229 8.65 10.60 -4.45
C TRP A 229 8.20 10.94 -5.88
N LYS A 230 6.99 11.49 -6.06
CA LYS A 230 6.48 11.89 -7.39
C LYS A 230 7.17 13.15 -7.93
N THR A 231 7.58 14.05 -7.04
CA THR A 231 8.22 15.32 -7.42
C THR A 231 9.73 15.29 -7.23
N GLY A 232 10.25 14.33 -6.46
CA GLY A 232 11.66 14.22 -6.09
C GLY A 232 12.10 15.22 -5.03
N GLN A 233 11.16 15.96 -4.43
CA GLN A 233 11.48 16.96 -3.41
C GLN A 233 11.82 16.28 -2.07
N LEU A 234 13.05 16.47 -1.59
CA LEU A 234 13.45 16.13 -0.22
C LEU A 234 12.77 17.11 0.75
N ARG A 235 12.14 16.59 1.80
CA ARG A 235 11.38 17.33 2.83
C ARG A 235 12.05 17.29 4.19
N LEU A 236 12.77 16.22 4.49
CA LEU A 236 13.62 16.03 5.66
C LEU A 236 14.90 15.34 5.20
#